data_AF-A0A1C4PQT6-F1
#
_entry.id   AF-A0A1C4PQT6-F1
#
_cell.length_a   1.000
_cell.length_b   1.000
_cell.length_c   1.000
_cell.angle_alpha   90.00
_cell.angle_beta   90.00
_cell.angle_gamma   90.00
#
_symmetry.space_group_name_H-M   'P 1'
#
loop_
_entity.id
_entity.type
_entity.pdbx_description
1 polymer ?
#
loop_
_entity_poly.entity_id
_entity_poly.type
_entity_poly.pdbx_seq_one_letter_code
_entity_poly.pdbx_strand_id
1 'polypeptide(L)'
;PGQGSQRPGMLAALFTAFPALHHVLHRGARWVDALFPPAALDDGAAARAKARITDTAVAQPALGITALAATELLTSLGVRPAMAGGHSYGELAALAAAGVLTPGELLAASAARAEAVLGRVPTDDPGTMAAVTAPAEQVEEVLRLAGLDADVVAANHNSPRQTVVSGPTEAVTAAVAHLRDAGHSAKPLPVACAFHSPLLAGAGDDFGAHLAGLDLPAPAFPVWANRTAARYPDDAAGIRAELVAQLGSPVRFAEQIEAMYEAGARVFVEAGPGRVLSRLVGDVLGDRPHRAVPLEGVPDGGLPAFLTALAQLAVSGVALRTRPLFTGRDAVDPATAGSVRRAGFTVDGHLLRRAAGTLPPHALHPARPVTEAVLSHPSPLSAPAAGPEALIAEFLRASREMVSAQRDVLISYLGAPEATGDLAGAATWTPPAPAVLPALVPAAAAPVAAVAGATGGAPRE
;
A
#
# COMPACT_ATOMS: atom_id res chain seq x y z
N PRO A 1 -2.97 12.16 -7.52
CA PRO A 1 -4.33 12.54 -8.00
C PRO A 1 -4.91 13.62 -7.09
N GLY A 2 -5.93 14.36 -7.57
CA GLY A 2 -6.61 15.41 -6.80
C GLY A 2 -7.83 14.92 -6.02
N GLN A 3 -8.54 15.87 -5.42
CA GLN A 3 -9.84 15.63 -4.78
C GLN A 3 -10.86 15.12 -5.80
N GLY A 4 -11.68 14.14 -5.39
CA GLY A 4 -12.58 13.36 -6.23
C GLY A 4 -12.11 11.91 -6.44
N SER A 5 -10.84 11.59 -6.13
CA SER A 5 -10.29 10.23 -6.22
C SER A 5 -10.40 9.43 -4.91
N GLN A 6 -10.69 10.09 -3.80
CA GLN A 6 -10.79 9.50 -2.48
C GLN A 6 -12.03 8.61 -2.32
N ARG A 7 -11.85 7.49 -1.63
CA ARG A 7 -12.91 6.54 -1.26
C ARG A 7 -12.52 5.84 0.05
N PRO A 8 -13.50 5.39 0.87
CA PRO A 8 -13.18 4.58 2.04
C PRO A 8 -12.39 3.33 1.61
N GLY A 9 -11.35 2.98 2.34
CA GLY A 9 -10.54 1.79 2.05
C GLY A 9 -9.54 1.93 0.89
N MET A 10 -9.36 3.13 0.33
CA MET A 10 -8.41 3.32 -0.77
C MET A 10 -6.97 2.92 -0.39
N LEU A 11 -6.30 2.18 -1.28
CA LEU A 11 -4.97 1.58 -1.04
C LEU A 11 -4.85 0.67 0.20
N ALA A 12 -5.95 0.27 0.86
CA ALA A 12 -5.89 -0.53 2.10
C ALA A 12 -5.05 -1.81 1.93
N ALA A 13 -5.22 -2.52 0.82
CA ALA A 13 -4.47 -3.73 0.50
C ALA A 13 -2.95 -3.50 0.46
N LEU A 14 -2.50 -2.31 0.05
CA LEU A 14 -1.07 -1.96 0.04
C LEU A 14 -0.57 -1.74 1.47
N PHE A 15 -1.31 -1.02 2.31
CA PHE A 15 -0.94 -0.87 3.73
C PHE A 15 -0.96 -2.19 4.49
N THR A 16 -1.84 -3.13 4.14
CA THR A 16 -1.83 -4.49 4.70
C THR A 16 -0.62 -5.29 4.22
N ALA A 17 -0.30 -5.22 2.92
CA ALA A 17 0.76 -6.02 2.32
C ALA A 17 2.18 -5.50 2.61
N PHE A 18 2.32 -4.20 2.87
CA PHE A 18 3.60 -3.53 3.07
C PHE A 18 3.63 -2.78 4.42
N PRO A 19 3.93 -3.48 5.54
CA PRO A 19 3.97 -2.87 6.87
C PRO A 19 4.93 -1.69 7.02
N ALA A 20 5.97 -1.61 6.16
CA ALA A 20 6.87 -0.46 6.11
C ALA A 20 6.13 0.87 5.92
N LEU A 21 4.97 0.88 5.25
CA LEU A 21 4.15 2.08 5.01
C LEU A 21 3.37 2.54 6.26
N HIS A 22 3.31 1.76 7.35
CA HIS A 22 2.52 2.11 8.53
C HIS A 22 3.00 3.39 9.21
N HIS A 23 4.28 3.73 9.07
CA HIS A 23 4.79 4.99 9.60
C HIS A 23 4.13 6.21 8.92
N VAL A 24 3.70 6.09 7.66
CA VAL A 24 2.93 7.15 6.96
C VAL A 24 1.55 7.30 7.60
N LEU A 25 0.91 6.19 7.98
CA LEU A 25 -0.36 6.21 8.74
C LEU A 25 -0.18 6.84 10.12
N HIS A 26 0.92 6.53 10.83
CA HIS A 26 1.20 7.13 12.13
C HIS A 26 1.39 8.65 12.05
N ARG A 27 2.07 9.16 11.01
CA ARG A 27 2.15 10.62 10.79
C ARG A 27 0.78 11.24 10.55
N GLY A 28 -0.08 10.53 9.82
CA GLY A 28 -1.44 10.93 9.49
C GLY A 28 -2.51 10.43 10.47
N ALA A 29 -2.15 10.06 11.71
CA ALA A 29 -3.04 9.31 12.61
C ALA A 29 -4.44 9.93 12.76
N ARG A 30 -4.53 11.27 12.77
CA ARG A 30 -5.80 12.00 12.88
C ARG A 30 -6.82 11.73 11.76
N TRP A 31 -6.39 11.23 10.60
CA TRP A 31 -7.27 10.95 9.46
C TRP A 31 -7.42 9.45 9.14
N VAL A 32 -6.71 8.57 9.86
CA VAL A 32 -6.69 7.12 9.57
C VAL A 32 -8.09 6.51 9.71
N ASP A 33 -8.87 6.90 10.73
CA ASP A 33 -10.23 6.39 10.94
C ASP A 33 -11.20 6.76 9.79
N ALA A 34 -10.96 7.89 9.12
CA ALA A 34 -11.73 8.26 7.94
C ALA A 34 -11.28 7.53 6.68
N LEU A 35 -9.97 7.24 6.58
CA LEU A 35 -9.38 6.50 5.47
C LEU A 35 -9.77 5.01 5.51
N PHE A 36 -9.74 4.40 6.70
CA PHE A 36 -10.06 3.00 6.97
C PHE A 36 -11.13 2.88 8.06
N PRO A 37 -12.36 3.32 7.77
CA PRO A 37 -13.45 3.20 8.74
C PRO A 37 -13.79 1.72 8.98
N PRO A 38 -14.45 1.40 10.12
CA PRO A 38 -15.01 0.06 10.34
C PRO A 38 -15.89 -0.38 9.17
N ALA A 39 -15.95 -1.69 8.93
CA ALA A 39 -16.78 -2.25 7.87
C ALA A 39 -18.22 -1.75 8.00
N ALA A 40 -18.74 -1.14 6.93
CA ALA A 40 -20.13 -0.69 6.88
C ALA A 40 -21.05 -1.91 6.79
N LEU A 41 -21.95 -2.06 7.76
CA LEU A 41 -22.92 -3.16 7.82
C LEU A 41 -24.28 -2.81 7.18
N ASP A 42 -24.47 -1.54 6.83
CA ASP A 42 -25.66 -1.02 6.16
C ASP A 42 -25.32 0.17 5.24
N ASP A 43 -26.24 0.51 4.34
CA ASP A 43 -26.07 1.60 3.36
C ASP A 43 -25.87 2.96 4.04
N GLY A 44 -26.49 3.18 5.20
CA GLY A 44 -26.34 4.42 5.96
C GLY A 44 -24.91 4.59 6.50
N ALA A 45 -24.31 3.51 7.02
CA ALA A 45 -22.93 3.48 7.46
C ALA A 45 -21.97 3.71 6.29
N ALA A 46 -22.24 3.09 5.14
CA ALA A 46 -21.45 3.30 3.92
C ALA A 46 -21.53 4.75 3.44
N ALA A 47 -22.73 5.36 3.46
CA ALA A 47 -22.92 6.76 3.09
C ALA A 47 -22.19 7.70 4.06
N ARG A 48 -22.24 7.46 5.38
CA ARG A 48 -21.51 8.25 6.38
C ARG A 48 -20.00 8.15 6.22
N ALA A 49 -19.48 6.94 5.97
CA ALA A 49 -18.06 6.73 5.70
C ALA A 49 -17.62 7.49 4.43
N LYS A 50 -18.40 7.38 3.36
CA LYS A 50 -18.17 8.12 2.11
C LYS A 50 -18.20 9.63 2.35
N ALA A 51 -19.23 10.15 3.01
CA ALA A 51 -19.36 11.57 3.31
C ALA A 51 -18.16 12.10 4.10
N ARG A 52 -17.72 11.36 5.13
CA ARG A 52 -16.56 11.71 5.96
C ARG A 52 -15.26 11.79 5.16
N ILE A 53 -14.96 10.80 4.30
CA ILE A 53 -13.73 10.85 3.50
C ILE A 53 -13.80 11.89 2.37
N THR A 54 -15.01 12.28 1.93
CA THR A 54 -15.19 13.32 0.91
C THR A 54 -15.20 14.75 1.45
N ASP A 55 -15.33 14.93 2.76
CA ASP A 55 -15.16 16.23 3.41
C ASP A 55 -13.77 16.80 3.09
N THR A 56 -13.70 18.03 2.57
CA THR A 56 -12.44 18.66 2.13
C THR A 56 -11.36 18.67 3.21
N ALA A 57 -11.71 18.87 4.49
CA ALA A 57 -10.76 18.88 5.62
C ALA A 57 -10.12 17.51 5.87
N VAL A 58 -10.80 16.44 5.45
CA VAL A 58 -10.34 15.05 5.57
C VAL A 58 -9.73 14.56 4.26
N ALA A 59 -10.35 14.89 3.14
CA ALA A 59 -10.00 14.40 1.81
C ALA A 59 -8.58 14.82 1.40
N GLN A 60 -8.22 16.10 1.54
CA GLN A 60 -6.90 16.58 1.10
C GLN A 60 -5.78 15.87 1.87
N PRO A 61 -5.76 15.85 3.21
CA PRO A 61 -4.69 15.14 3.92
C PRO A 61 -4.72 13.62 3.74
N ALA A 62 -5.90 13.00 3.63
CA ALA A 62 -6.01 11.56 3.34
C ALA A 62 -5.42 11.20 1.96
N LEU A 63 -5.62 12.06 0.96
CA LEU A 63 -4.94 11.95 -0.33
C LEU A 63 -3.42 12.15 -0.19
N GLY A 64 -2.97 13.05 0.68
CA GLY A 64 -1.56 13.20 1.02
C GLY A 64 -0.93 11.93 1.59
N ILE A 65 -1.60 11.27 2.55
CA ILE A 65 -1.16 9.98 3.13
C ILE A 65 -1.00 8.93 2.03
N THR A 66 -2.00 8.79 1.16
CA THR A 66 -1.96 7.78 0.09
C THR A 66 -0.94 8.11 -0.99
N ALA A 67 -0.71 9.39 -1.31
CA ALA A 67 0.32 9.81 -2.23
C ALA A 67 1.74 9.57 -1.70
N LEU A 68 1.98 9.80 -0.40
CA LEU A 68 3.25 9.46 0.26
C LEU A 68 3.51 7.96 0.18
N ALA A 69 2.51 7.15 0.55
CA ALA A 69 2.63 5.70 0.51
C ALA A 69 2.87 5.18 -0.92
N ALA A 70 2.16 5.71 -1.91
CA ALA A 70 2.36 5.38 -3.31
C ALA A 70 3.77 5.74 -3.80
N THR A 71 4.24 6.96 -3.49
CA THR A 71 5.56 7.46 -3.87
C THR A 71 6.67 6.64 -3.25
N GLU A 72 6.56 6.35 -1.95
CA GLU A 72 7.55 5.54 -1.23
C GLU A 72 7.60 4.11 -1.77
N LEU A 73 6.45 3.48 -1.99
CA LEU A 73 6.39 2.12 -2.51
C LEU A 73 7.01 2.04 -3.92
N LEU A 74 6.63 2.94 -4.83
CA LEU A 74 7.22 3.03 -6.17
C LEU A 74 8.74 3.28 -6.11
N THR A 75 9.18 4.17 -5.22
CA THR A 75 10.60 4.49 -5.02
C THR A 75 11.38 3.28 -4.49
N SER A 76 10.81 2.52 -3.55
CA SER A 76 11.42 1.29 -3.01
C SER A 76 11.64 0.23 -4.09
N LEU A 77 10.74 0.20 -5.08
CA LEU A 77 10.79 -0.69 -6.23
C LEU A 77 11.62 -0.12 -7.39
N GLY A 78 12.40 0.93 -7.16
CA GLY A 78 13.34 1.47 -8.15
C GLY A 78 12.71 2.39 -9.19
N VAL A 79 11.40 2.64 -9.14
CA VAL A 79 10.75 3.64 -10.01
C VAL A 79 11.28 5.02 -9.61
N ARG A 80 11.72 5.80 -10.60
CA ARG A 80 12.21 7.17 -10.42
C ARG A 80 11.48 8.09 -11.40
N PRO A 81 10.72 9.08 -10.93
CA PRO A 81 10.08 10.04 -11.83
C PRO A 81 11.15 10.92 -12.48
N ALA A 82 11.04 11.12 -13.80
CA ALA A 82 11.82 12.13 -14.52
C ALA A 82 11.17 13.52 -14.47
N MET A 83 9.86 13.55 -14.20
CA MET A 83 9.04 14.73 -13.99
C MET A 83 7.76 14.31 -13.25
N ALA A 84 7.07 15.26 -12.62
CA ALA A 84 5.76 15.04 -12.03
C ALA A 84 4.78 16.18 -12.32
N GLY A 85 3.51 15.91 -12.09
CA GLY A 85 2.44 16.88 -12.16
C GLY A 85 1.24 16.41 -11.36
N GLY A 86 0.52 17.36 -10.79
CA GLY A 86 -0.69 17.12 -10.01
C GLY A 86 -1.96 17.45 -10.80
N HIS A 87 -3.11 17.16 -10.19
CA HIS A 87 -4.39 17.78 -10.57
C HIS A 87 -4.99 18.40 -9.31
N SER A 88 -5.23 19.71 -9.34
CA SER A 88 -5.61 20.53 -8.20
C SER A 88 -4.72 20.23 -6.98
N TYR A 89 -5.30 19.75 -5.87
CA TYR A 89 -4.59 19.30 -4.67
C TYR A 89 -3.36 18.41 -4.96
N GLY A 90 -3.42 17.58 -6.01
CA GLY A 90 -2.33 16.67 -6.37
C GLY A 90 -0.98 17.35 -6.66
N GLU A 91 -0.95 18.68 -6.87
CA GLU A 91 0.33 19.42 -7.03
C GLU A 91 1.16 19.40 -5.76
N LEU A 92 0.53 19.50 -4.57
CA LEU A 92 1.25 19.38 -3.30
C LEU A 92 1.91 18.01 -3.17
N ALA A 93 1.21 16.95 -3.57
CA ALA A 93 1.77 15.60 -3.59
C ALA A 93 2.92 15.45 -4.60
N ALA A 94 2.82 16.09 -5.77
CA ALA A 94 3.89 16.08 -6.78
C ALA A 94 5.14 16.83 -6.29
N LEU A 95 4.98 17.99 -5.64
CA LEU A 95 6.06 18.75 -5.01
C LEU A 95 6.71 17.97 -3.86
N ALA A 96 5.92 17.30 -3.02
CA ALA A 96 6.44 16.41 -1.98
C ALA A 96 7.25 15.24 -2.56
N ALA A 97 6.78 14.62 -3.65
CA ALA A 97 7.53 13.58 -4.34
C ALA A 97 8.85 14.10 -4.93
N ALA A 98 8.92 15.39 -5.27
CA ALA A 98 10.14 16.08 -5.72
C ALA A 98 11.02 16.60 -4.56
N GLY A 99 10.65 16.35 -3.31
CA GLY A 99 11.43 16.74 -2.13
C GLY A 99 11.26 18.19 -1.69
N VAL A 100 10.30 18.93 -2.27
CA VAL A 100 10.00 20.32 -1.90
C VAL A 100 9.28 20.40 -0.54
N LEU A 101 8.50 19.36 -0.21
CA LEU A 101 7.83 19.23 1.08
C LEU A 101 8.25 17.90 1.70
N THR A 102 8.64 17.93 2.97
CA THR A 102 8.79 16.68 3.73
C THR A 102 7.42 15.99 3.91
N PRO A 103 7.39 14.69 4.25
CA PRO A 103 6.12 14.00 4.52
C PRO A 103 5.26 14.67 5.59
N GLY A 104 5.88 15.27 6.62
CA GLY A 104 5.15 16.00 7.67
C GLY A 104 4.57 17.31 7.15
N GLU A 105 5.36 18.07 6.40
CA GLU A 105 4.93 19.34 5.82
C GLU A 105 3.85 19.15 4.75
N LEU A 106 3.89 18.06 3.97
CA LEU A 106 2.81 17.75 3.04
C LEU A 106 1.48 17.62 3.78
N LEU A 107 1.44 16.87 4.88
CA LEU A 107 0.20 16.67 5.65
C LEU A 107 -0.25 17.96 6.35
N ALA A 108 0.68 18.77 6.83
CA ALA A 108 0.40 20.09 7.41
C ALA A 108 -0.17 21.05 6.35
N ALA A 109 0.51 21.18 5.20
CA ALA A 109 0.08 22.01 4.08
C ALA A 109 -1.26 21.54 3.48
N SER A 110 -1.50 20.23 3.43
CA SER A 110 -2.79 19.68 2.99
C SER A 110 -3.93 20.10 3.89
N ALA A 111 -3.70 20.13 5.21
CA ALA A 111 -4.70 20.57 6.17
C ALA A 111 -4.91 22.08 6.10
N ALA A 112 -3.82 22.85 6.07
CA ALA A 112 -3.85 24.30 5.97
C ALA A 112 -4.56 24.76 4.68
N ARG A 113 -4.32 24.08 3.55
CA ARG A 113 -5.02 24.36 2.28
C ARG A 113 -6.51 24.07 2.39
N ALA A 114 -6.89 22.95 3.00
CA ALA A 114 -8.30 22.63 3.21
C ALA A 114 -8.99 23.65 4.14
N GLU A 115 -8.35 24.02 5.24
CA GLU A 115 -8.82 25.03 6.19
C GLU A 115 -8.97 26.41 5.52
N ALA A 116 -7.97 26.85 4.75
CA ALA A 116 -8.00 28.10 4.01
C ALA A 116 -9.17 28.14 3.01
N VAL A 117 -9.40 27.05 2.27
CA VAL A 117 -10.55 26.96 1.36
C VAL A 117 -11.85 27.04 2.13
N LEU A 118 -12.03 26.17 3.14
CA LEU A 118 -13.27 26.08 3.90
C LEU A 118 -13.60 27.37 4.66
N GLY A 119 -12.57 28.10 5.14
CA GLY A 119 -12.73 29.38 5.82
C GLY A 119 -13.19 30.52 4.92
N ARG A 120 -13.13 30.35 3.60
CA ARG A 120 -13.55 31.34 2.59
C ARG A 120 -14.80 30.94 1.82
N VAL A 121 -15.33 29.73 2.06
CA VAL A 121 -16.61 29.31 1.49
C VAL A 121 -17.73 30.17 2.10
N PRO A 122 -18.53 30.90 1.29
CA PRO A 122 -19.65 31.66 1.82
C PRO A 122 -20.68 30.75 2.50
N THR A 123 -21.23 31.18 3.63
CA THR A 123 -22.23 30.41 4.39
C THR A 123 -23.55 30.23 3.64
N ASP A 124 -23.88 31.20 2.79
CA ASP A 124 -25.20 31.35 2.19
C ASP A 124 -25.26 30.58 0.85
N ASP A 125 -24.22 30.72 0.04
CA ASP A 125 -23.99 29.95 -1.19
C ASP A 125 -22.53 29.51 -1.28
N PRO A 126 -22.21 28.24 -0.99
CA PRO A 126 -20.85 27.73 -1.17
C PRO A 126 -20.42 27.67 -2.65
N GLY A 127 -21.34 27.94 -3.58
CA GLY A 127 -21.18 27.76 -5.00
C GLY A 127 -21.16 26.29 -5.39
N THR A 128 -21.07 26.03 -6.69
CA THR A 128 -21.08 24.67 -7.22
C THR A 128 -20.18 24.52 -8.45
N MET A 129 -20.13 23.30 -8.98
CA MET A 129 -19.38 22.96 -10.19
C MET A 129 -20.20 22.05 -11.08
N ALA A 130 -19.96 22.11 -12.39
CA ALA A 130 -20.56 21.19 -13.35
C ALA A 130 -19.53 20.72 -14.38
N ALA A 131 -19.53 19.41 -14.67
CA ALA A 131 -18.74 18.82 -15.74
C ALA A 131 -19.45 19.01 -17.08
N VAL A 132 -18.70 19.44 -18.07
CA VAL A 132 -19.17 19.75 -19.42
C VAL A 132 -18.36 18.94 -20.43
N THR A 133 -19.05 18.23 -21.32
CA THR A 133 -18.42 17.52 -22.44
C THR A 133 -18.22 18.48 -23.60
N ALA A 134 -17.22 19.35 -23.49
CA ALA A 134 -16.81 20.29 -24.52
C ALA A 134 -15.36 20.79 -24.27
N PRO A 135 -14.65 21.24 -25.32
CA PRO A 135 -13.41 22.01 -25.17
C PRO A 135 -13.63 23.29 -24.35
N ALA A 136 -12.59 23.77 -23.67
CA ALA A 136 -12.68 24.94 -22.81
C ALA A 136 -13.09 26.19 -23.59
N GLU A 137 -12.57 26.36 -24.80
CA GLU A 137 -12.83 27.52 -25.65
C GLU A 137 -14.32 27.62 -26.05
N GLN A 138 -14.97 26.48 -26.27
CA GLN A 138 -16.41 26.44 -26.58
C GLN A 138 -17.25 26.74 -25.33
N VAL A 139 -16.81 26.26 -24.16
CA VAL A 139 -17.49 26.55 -22.90
C VAL A 139 -17.40 28.04 -22.59
N GLU A 140 -16.21 28.62 -22.64
CA GLU A 140 -15.97 30.04 -22.41
C GLU A 140 -16.77 30.93 -23.37
N GLU A 141 -16.86 30.55 -24.65
CA GLU A 141 -17.68 31.27 -25.63
C GLU A 141 -19.17 31.25 -25.28
N VAL A 142 -19.71 30.11 -24.87
CA VAL A 142 -21.12 30.01 -24.43
C VAL A 142 -21.36 30.85 -23.17
N LEU A 143 -20.43 30.84 -22.20
CA LEU A 143 -20.53 31.66 -20.99
C LEU A 143 -20.55 33.16 -21.32
N ARG A 144 -19.65 33.59 -22.21
CA ARG A 144 -19.55 34.98 -22.66
C ARG A 144 -20.81 35.43 -23.42
N LEU A 145 -21.33 34.60 -24.31
CA LEU A 145 -22.57 34.91 -25.06
C LEU A 145 -23.80 34.98 -24.14
N ALA A 146 -23.80 34.22 -23.05
CA ALA A 146 -24.84 34.26 -22.02
C ALA A 146 -24.63 35.40 -20.99
N GLY A 147 -23.50 36.13 -21.03
CA GLY A 147 -23.16 37.15 -20.04
C GLY A 147 -22.86 36.59 -18.64
N LEU A 148 -22.38 35.35 -18.56
CA LEU A 148 -22.08 34.64 -17.32
C LEU A 148 -20.57 34.53 -17.02
N ASP A 149 -19.72 35.02 -17.92
CA ASP A 149 -18.25 34.92 -17.85
C ASP A 149 -17.61 35.74 -16.71
N ALA A 150 -18.38 36.65 -16.09
CA ALA A 150 -17.97 37.34 -14.87
C ALA A 150 -18.11 36.48 -13.60
N ASP A 151 -19.11 35.59 -13.56
CA ASP A 151 -19.48 34.82 -12.37
C ASP A 151 -19.09 33.34 -12.46
N VAL A 152 -19.02 32.79 -13.68
CA VAL A 152 -18.74 31.39 -13.95
C VAL A 152 -17.46 31.28 -14.77
N VAL A 153 -16.52 30.47 -14.28
CA VAL A 153 -15.24 30.23 -14.95
C VAL A 153 -15.09 28.78 -15.40
N ALA A 154 -14.31 28.55 -16.45
CA ALA A 154 -13.81 27.22 -16.81
C ALA A 154 -12.72 26.78 -15.81
N ALA A 155 -13.14 26.27 -14.66
CA ALA A 155 -12.29 25.91 -13.53
C ALA A 155 -11.30 24.75 -13.81
N ASN A 156 -11.65 23.79 -14.68
CA ASN A 156 -10.74 22.69 -15.01
C ASN A 156 -10.78 22.37 -16.51
N HIS A 157 -9.63 22.48 -17.18
CA HIS A 157 -9.41 22.01 -18.55
C HIS A 157 -8.82 20.60 -18.44
N ASN A 158 -9.67 19.58 -18.35
CA ASN A 158 -9.24 18.23 -17.99
C ASN A 158 -8.77 17.41 -19.19
N SER A 159 -9.42 17.59 -20.34
CA SER A 159 -9.06 16.97 -21.61
C SER A 159 -9.64 17.80 -22.76
N PRO A 160 -9.28 17.53 -24.04
CA PRO A 160 -9.82 18.24 -25.20
C PRO A 160 -11.35 18.23 -25.31
N ARG A 161 -12.04 17.33 -24.58
CA ARG A 161 -13.51 17.22 -24.58
C ARG A 161 -14.14 17.29 -23.19
N GLN A 162 -13.36 17.61 -22.14
CA GLN A 162 -13.88 17.65 -20.78
C GLN A 162 -13.41 18.92 -20.08
N THR A 163 -14.37 19.79 -19.81
CA THR A 163 -14.20 21.02 -19.04
C THR A 163 -15.07 20.97 -17.79
N VAL A 164 -14.67 21.64 -16.72
CA VAL A 164 -15.54 21.85 -15.54
C VAL A 164 -15.73 23.33 -15.35
N VAL A 165 -16.98 23.75 -15.19
CA VAL A 165 -17.32 25.13 -14.84
C VAL A 165 -17.54 25.26 -13.34
N SER A 166 -17.23 26.43 -12.78
CA SER A 166 -17.40 26.73 -11.36
C SER A 166 -17.81 28.18 -11.13
N GLY A 167 -18.66 28.40 -10.12
CA GLY A 167 -19.15 29.72 -9.73
C GLY A 167 -20.32 29.61 -8.73
N PRO A 168 -21.04 30.73 -8.49
CA PRO A 168 -22.27 30.74 -7.69
C PRO A 168 -23.30 29.72 -8.20
N THR A 169 -24.08 29.14 -7.29
CA THR A 169 -24.97 28.01 -7.59
C THR A 169 -25.99 28.33 -8.67
N GLU A 170 -26.61 29.51 -8.58
CA GLU A 170 -27.60 29.96 -9.58
C GLU A 170 -26.94 30.21 -10.95
N ALA A 171 -25.79 30.88 -10.97
CA ALA A 171 -25.06 31.19 -12.20
C ALA A 171 -24.58 29.92 -12.92
N VAL A 172 -24.06 28.92 -12.18
CA VAL A 172 -23.68 27.62 -12.76
C VAL A 172 -24.91 26.86 -13.26
N THR A 173 -26.05 26.96 -12.58
CA THR A 173 -27.30 26.34 -13.04
C THR A 173 -27.76 26.96 -14.37
N ALA A 174 -27.69 28.28 -14.51
CA ALA A 174 -27.96 28.98 -15.76
C ALA A 174 -26.96 28.58 -16.85
N ALA A 175 -25.66 28.55 -16.54
CA ALA A 175 -24.62 28.10 -17.47
C ALA A 175 -24.88 26.68 -18.00
N VAL A 176 -25.28 25.76 -17.12
CA VAL A 176 -25.64 24.38 -17.50
C VAL A 176 -26.80 24.36 -18.50
N ALA A 177 -27.80 25.23 -18.35
CA ALA A 177 -28.90 25.33 -19.30
C ALA A 177 -28.41 25.84 -20.66
N HIS A 178 -27.67 26.95 -20.70
CA HIS A 178 -27.12 27.51 -21.94
C HIS A 178 -26.18 26.54 -22.67
N LEU A 179 -25.33 25.81 -21.93
CA LEU A 179 -24.46 24.79 -22.51
C LEU A 179 -25.24 23.64 -23.14
N ARG A 180 -26.35 23.22 -22.51
CA ARG A 180 -27.23 22.18 -23.07
C ARG A 180 -27.95 22.67 -24.32
N ASP A 181 -28.41 23.92 -24.32
CA ASP A 181 -29.06 24.54 -25.48
C ASP A 181 -28.08 24.68 -26.66
N ALA A 182 -26.78 24.91 -26.37
CA ALA A 182 -25.69 24.88 -27.34
C ALA A 182 -25.29 23.45 -27.80
N GLY A 183 -25.95 22.41 -27.28
CA GLY A 183 -25.71 21.01 -27.67
C GLY A 183 -24.65 20.27 -26.86
N HIS A 184 -24.13 20.86 -25.78
CA HIS A 184 -23.12 20.23 -24.93
C HIS A 184 -23.75 19.49 -23.74
N SER A 185 -23.25 18.30 -23.42
CA SER A 185 -23.65 17.60 -22.19
C SER A 185 -23.06 18.32 -20.98
N ALA A 186 -23.90 18.74 -20.04
CA ALA A 186 -23.46 19.38 -18.79
C ALA A 186 -24.16 18.75 -17.58
N LYS A 187 -23.40 18.39 -16.53
CA LYS A 187 -23.88 17.69 -15.33
C LYS A 187 -23.28 18.30 -14.05
N PRO A 188 -24.11 18.64 -13.04
CA PRO A 188 -23.61 19.08 -11.74
C PRO A 188 -22.70 18.04 -11.08
N LEU A 189 -21.71 18.51 -10.32
CA LEU A 189 -20.79 17.69 -9.56
C LEU A 189 -21.11 17.75 -8.06
N PRO A 190 -21.04 16.63 -7.33
CA PRO A 190 -21.21 16.62 -5.89
C PRO A 190 -19.94 17.13 -5.20
N VAL A 191 -19.76 18.45 -5.18
CA VAL A 191 -18.63 19.16 -4.58
C VAL A 191 -19.06 19.99 -3.38
N ALA A 192 -18.13 20.28 -2.48
CA ALA A 192 -18.40 21.05 -1.26
C ALA A 192 -18.54 22.56 -1.53
N CYS A 193 -17.92 23.07 -2.60
CA CYS A 193 -17.93 24.47 -2.99
C CYS A 193 -17.45 24.66 -4.44
N ALA A 194 -17.49 25.90 -4.92
CA ALA A 194 -16.99 26.33 -6.22
C ALA A 194 -15.44 26.41 -6.27
N PHE A 195 -14.75 25.27 -6.37
CA PHE A 195 -13.29 25.22 -6.48
C PHE A 195 -12.75 25.92 -7.73
N HIS A 196 -11.58 26.54 -7.61
CA HIS A 196 -10.89 27.23 -8.72
C HIS A 196 -11.74 28.33 -9.37
N SER A 197 -12.53 29.02 -8.54
CA SER A 197 -13.34 30.18 -8.94
C SER A 197 -12.93 31.43 -8.16
N PRO A 198 -13.32 32.63 -8.63
CA PRO A 198 -13.08 33.89 -7.92
C PRO A 198 -13.60 33.88 -6.47
N LEU A 199 -14.65 33.10 -6.16
CA LEU A 199 -15.19 32.95 -4.81
C LEU A 199 -14.16 32.48 -3.78
N LEU A 200 -13.15 31.73 -4.21
CA LEU A 200 -12.11 31.18 -3.34
C LEU A 200 -10.75 31.87 -3.52
N ALA A 201 -10.66 32.94 -4.29
CA ALA A 201 -9.39 33.64 -4.52
C ALA A 201 -8.73 34.11 -3.21
N GLY A 202 -9.54 34.53 -2.22
CA GLY A 202 -9.06 34.93 -0.90
C GLY A 202 -8.48 33.78 -0.04
N ALA A 203 -8.71 32.51 -0.40
CA ALA A 203 -8.10 31.37 0.28
C ALA A 203 -6.58 31.28 0.02
N GLY A 204 -6.11 31.92 -1.06
CA GLY A 204 -4.69 32.04 -1.36
C GLY A 204 -3.90 32.75 -0.26
N ASP A 205 -4.45 33.82 0.31
CA ASP A 205 -3.78 34.61 1.35
C ASP A 205 -3.57 33.80 2.64
N ASP A 206 -4.63 33.11 3.09
CA ASP A 206 -4.58 32.28 4.29
C ASP A 206 -3.62 31.09 4.12
N PHE A 207 -3.63 30.45 2.94
CA PHE A 207 -2.70 29.38 2.64
C PHE A 207 -1.26 29.88 2.52
N GLY A 208 -1.07 31.07 1.92
CA GLY A 208 0.22 31.74 1.80
C GLY A 208 0.87 32.01 3.15
N ALA A 209 0.09 32.36 4.17
CA ALA A 209 0.59 32.54 5.53
C ALA A 209 1.19 31.25 6.12
N HIS A 210 0.56 30.09 5.85
CA HIS A 210 1.14 28.80 6.24
C HIS A 210 2.42 28.49 5.47
N LEU A 211 2.41 28.68 4.14
CA LEU A 211 3.57 28.41 3.29
C LEU A 211 4.78 29.29 3.60
N ALA A 212 4.56 30.51 4.10
CA ALA A 212 5.64 31.42 4.51
C ALA A 212 6.53 30.84 5.62
N GLY A 213 6.00 29.92 6.44
CA GLY A 213 6.74 29.23 7.48
C GLY A 213 7.52 27.99 7.02
N LEU A 214 7.42 27.61 5.74
CA LEU A 214 8.06 26.42 5.19
C LEU A 214 9.33 26.77 4.42
N ASP A 215 10.36 25.94 4.58
CA ASP A 215 11.49 25.92 3.66
C ASP A 215 11.09 25.11 2.43
N LEU A 216 11.13 25.73 1.26
CA LEU A 216 10.64 25.16 0.00
C LEU A 216 11.81 25.09 -0.98
N PRO A 217 12.69 24.07 -0.85
CA PRO A 217 13.86 23.93 -1.70
C PRO A 217 13.46 23.68 -3.16
N ALA A 218 14.43 23.85 -4.05
CA ALA A 218 14.26 23.54 -5.47
C ALA A 218 13.79 22.08 -5.67
N PRO A 219 12.83 21.82 -6.58
CA PRO A 219 12.39 20.46 -6.88
C PRO A 219 13.56 19.59 -7.41
N ALA A 220 13.71 18.37 -6.89
CA ALA A 220 14.77 17.45 -7.32
C ALA A 220 14.61 16.96 -8.78
N PHE A 221 13.41 17.13 -9.35
CA PHE A 221 13.09 16.92 -10.76
C PHE A 221 11.94 17.87 -11.15
N PRO A 222 11.75 18.17 -12.45
CA PRO A 222 10.72 19.11 -12.89
C PRO A 222 9.30 18.73 -12.42
N VAL A 223 8.61 19.68 -11.80
CA VAL A 223 7.19 19.58 -11.45
C VAL A 223 6.40 20.57 -12.27
N TRP A 224 5.28 20.16 -12.87
CA TRP A 224 4.43 21.03 -13.67
C TRP A 224 3.29 21.63 -12.85
N ALA A 225 3.09 22.94 -13.02
CA ALA A 225 2.06 23.71 -12.35
C ALA A 225 0.75 23.71 -13.13
N ASN A 226 -0.38 23.53 -12.43
CA ASN A 226 -1.70 23.48 -13.07
C ASN A 226 -2.11 24.82 -13.69
N ARG A 227 -1.75 25.94 -13.06
CA ARG A 227 -2.18 27.28 -13.50
C ARG A 227 -1.49 27.71 -14.79
N THR A 228 -0.18 27.50 -14.88
CA THR A 228 0.63 27.96 -16.00
C THR A 228 0.80 26.89 -17.07
N ALA A 229 0.55 25.62 -16.75
CA ALA A 229 0.97 24.48 -17.54
C ALA A 229 2.46 24.56 -17.91
N ALA A 230 3.28 25.11 -17.00
CA ALA A 230 4.72 25.24 -17.10
C ALA A 230 5.40 24.61 -15.88
N ARG A 231 6.73 24.49 -15.90
CA ARG A 231 7.48 24.00 -14.74
C ARG A 231 7.36 24.99 -13.57
N TYR A 232 7.27 24.46 -12.36
CA TYR A 232 7.44 25.24 -11.14
C TYR A 232 8.81 25.93 -11.16
N PRO A 233 8.92 27.15 -10.58
CA PRO A 233 10.21 27.79 -10.33
C PRO A 233 11.10 26.95 -9.40
N ASP A 234 12.41 27.15 -9.49
CA ASP A 234 13.40 26.47 -8.65
C ASP A 234 13.68 27.21 -7.33
N ASP A 235 13.00 28.34 -7.08
CA ASP A 235 13.14 29.13 -5.86
C ASP A 235 11.88 29.11 -4.98
N ALA A 236 12.09 29.20 -3.67
CA ALA A 236 11.03 29.11 -2.68
C ALA A 236 9.93 30.18 -2.85
N ALA A 237 10.28 31.40 -3.29
CA ALA A 237 9.30 32.47 -3.45
C ALA A 237 8.39 32.20 -4.65
N GLY A 238 8.95 31.76 -5.77
CA GLY A 238 8.21 31.34 -6.95
C GLY A 238 7.29 30.15 -6.69
N ILE A 239 7.77 29.13 -5.97
CA ILE A 239 6.94 27.96 -5.59
C ILE A 239 5.73 28.41 -4.74
N ARG A 240 5.96 29.28 -3.74
CA ARG A 240 4.87 29.82 -2.91
C ARG A 240 3.86 30.61 -3.73
N ALA A 241 4.34 31.51 -4.59
CA ALA A 241 3.49 32.35 -5.41
C ALA A 241 2.57 31.50 -6.31
N GLU A 242 3.11 30.43 -6.92
CA GLU A 242 2.30 29.52 -7.75
C GLU A 242 1.27 28.74 -6.92
N LEU A 243 1.65 28.19 -5.76
CA LEU A 243 0.73 27.46 -4.88
C LEU A 243 -0.42 28.33 -4.37
N VAL A 244 -0.13 29.59 -4.04
CA VAL A 244 -1.14 30.59 -3.62
C VAL A 244 -2.08 30.92 -4.77
N ALA A 245 -1.52 31.26 -5.94
CA ALA A 245 -2.31 31.64 -7.10
C ALA A 245 -3.21 30.50 -7.61
N GLN A 246 -2.78 29.25 -7.43
CA GLN A 246 -3.51 28.06 -7.90
C GLN A 246 -4.93 27.93 -7.32
N LEU A 247 -5.16 28.36 -6.08
CA LEU A 247 -6.45 28.19 -5.39
C LEU A 247 -7.62 28.88 -6.09
N GLY A 248 -7.37 30.07 -6.64
CA GLY A 248 -8.37 30.87 -7.37
C GLY A 248 -8.24 30.79 -8.89
N SER A 249 -7.32 29.95 -9.42
CA SER A 249 -7.04 29.88 -10.86
C SER A 249 -7.50 28.55 -11.48
N PRO A 250 -7.83 28.53 -12.78
CA PRO A 250 -8.12 27.30 -13.50
C PRO A 250 -7.01 26.26 -13.44
N VAL A 251 -7.41 24.98 -13.44
CA VAL A 251 -6.52 23.83 -13.58
C VAL A 251 -6.40 23.45 -15.06
N ARG A 252 -5.26 23.79 -15.67
CA ARG A 252 -4.95 23.53 -17.08
C ARG A 252 -4.26 22.18 -17.26
N PHE A 253 -4.98 21.12 -16.88
CA PHE A 253 -4.43 19.76 -16.85
C PHE A 253 -4.14 19.21 -18.25
N ALA A 254 -5.01 19.48 -19.23
CA ALA A 254 -4.79 19.07 -20.60
C ALA A 254 -3.47 19.65 -21.14
N GLU A 255 -3.29 20.97 -21.00
CA GLU A 255 -2.07 21.66 -21.43
C GLU A 255 -0.84 21.21 -20.65
N GLN A 256 -0.98 20.90 -19.36
CA GLN A 256 0.10 20.32 -18.57
C GLN A 256 0.54 18.95 -19.13
N ILE A 257 -0.40 18.07 -19.49
CA ILE A 257 -0.07 16.75 -20.06
C ILE A 257 0.57 16.90 -21.44
N GLU A 258 0.08 17.82 -22.28
CA GLU A 258 0.72 18.17 -23.54
C GLU A 258 2.17 18.60 -23.33
N ALA A 259 2.41 19.53 -22.41
CA ALA A 259 3.73 20.07 -22.17
C ALA A 259 4.70 19.04 -21.54
N MET A 260 4.19 18.14 -20.70
CA MET A 260 4.94 16.97 -20.22
C MET A 260 5.31 16.02 -21.38
N TYR A 261 4.39 15.78 -22.31
CA TYR A 261 4.64 14.94 -23.49
C TYR A 261 5.69 15.53 -24.42
N GLU A 262 5.61 16.84 -24.68
CA GLU A 262 6.61 17.59 -25.45
C GLU A 262 7.98 17.60 -24.76
N ALA A 263 8.01 17.60 -23.43
CA ALA A 263 9.24 17.43 -22.64
C ALA A 263 9.77 15.98 -22.61
N GLY A 264 9.14 15.05 -23.33
CA GLY A 264 9.62 13.68 -23.52
C GLY A 264 8.91 12.60 -22.69
N ALA A 265 7.88 12.94 -21.92
CA ALA A 265 7.13 11.93 -21.17
C ALA A 265 6.41 10.94 -22.11
N ARG A 266 6.58 9.64 -21.87
CA ARG A 266 5.87 8.56 -22.60
C ARG A 266 5.19 7.55 -21.68
N VAL A 267 5.63 7.44 -20.43
CA VAL A 267 5.02 6.61 -19.40
C VAL A 267 4.54 7.50 -18.27
N PHE A 268 3.24 7.53 -18.04
CA PHE A 268 2.56 8.30 -17.02
C PHE A 268 2.07 7.35 -15.93
N VAL A 269 2.44 7.60 -14.67
CA VAL A 269 2.03 6.78 -13.53
C VAL A 269 1.13 7.60 -12.62
N GLU A 270 -0.11 7.16 -12.44
CA GLU A 270 -1.02 7.77 -11.46
C GLU A 270 -0.73 7.18 -10.07
N ALA A 271 0.15 7.85 -9.33
CA ALA A 271 0.59 7.47 -8.00
C ALA A 271 -0.45 7.90 -6.93
N GLY A 272 -1.49 7.07 -6.76
CA GLY A 272 -2.53 7.28 -5.77
C GLY A 272 -3.78 6.45 -6.05
N PRO A 273 -4.90 6.74 -5.37
CA PRO A 273 -6.15 6.03 -5.57
C PRO A 273 -6.79 6.33 -6.93
N GLY A 274 -7.53 5.35 -7.46
CA GLY A 274 -8.30 5.50 -8.69
C GLY A 274 -7.49 5.39 -10.00
N ARG A 275 -8.10 5.88 -11.07
CA ARG A 275 -7.57 5.85 -12.45
C ARG A 275 -8.00 7.05 -13.31
N VAL A 276 -8.45 8.13 -12.66
CA VAL A 276 -9.08 9.26 -13.35
C VAL A 276 -8.04 9.99 -14.18
N LEU A 277 -6.86 10.26 -13.61
CA LEU A 277 -5.82 10.99 -14.33
C LEU A 277 -5.24 10.15 -15.47
N SER A 278 -5.12 8.83 -15.29
CA SER A 278 -4.68 7.92 -16.36
C SER A 278 -5.63 7.92 -17.54
N ARG A 279 -6.95 8.01 -17.30
CA ARG A 279 -7.94 8.17 -18.35
C ARG A 279 -7.82 9.54 -19.03
N LEU A 280 -7.69 10.62 -18.25
CA LEU A 280 -7.53 11.97 -18.81
C LEU A 280 -6.27 12.09 -19.66
N VAL A 281 -5.15 11.48 -19.24
CA VAL A 281 -3.93 11.39 -20.06
C VAL A 281 -4.21 10.69 -21.39
N GLY A 282 -4.96 9.58 -21.37
CA GLY A 282 -5.39 8.91 -22.60
C GLY A 282 -6.28 9.78 -23.49
N ASP A 283 -7.22 10.52 -22.90
CA ASP A 283 -8.12 11.43 -23.62
C ASP A 283 -7.36 12.64 -24.22
N VAL A 284 -6.31 13.14 -23.55
CA VAL A 284 -5.45 14.23 -24.05
C VAL A 284 -4.53 13.73 -25.16
N LEU A 285 -3.84 12.61 -24.94
CA LEU A 285 -2.81 12.14 -25.86
C LEU A 285 -3.38 11.41 -27.08
N GLY A 286 -4.60 10.85 -26.97
CA GLY A 286 -5.27 10.14 -28.05
C GLY A 286 -4.42 8.98 -28.57
N ASP A 287 -4.25 8.92 -29.89
CA ASP A 287 -3.49 7.84 -30.56
C ASP A 287 -1.97 8.00 -30.50
N ARG A 288 -1.46 9.10 -29.89
CA ARG A 288 -0.01 9.30 -29.76
C ARG A 288 0.61 8.21 -28.90
N PRO A 289 1.82 7.72 -29.20
CA PRO A 289 2.46 6.67 -28.40
C PRO A 289 2.67 7.13 -26.96
N HIS A 290 1.94 6.50 -26.03
CA HIS A 290 2.07 6.72 -24.59
C HIS A 290 1.55 5.51 -23.81
N ARG A 291 1.89 5.45 -22.52
CA ARG A 291 1.34 4.49 -21.56
C ARG A 291 0.87 5.26 -20.32
N ALA A 292 -0.38 5.09 -19.94
CA ALA A 292 -0.90 5.54 -18.65
C ALA A 292 -1.13 4.34 -17.73
N VAL A 293 -0.54 4.36 -16.53
CA VAL A 293 -0.55 3.25 -15.58
C VAL A 293 -1.11 3.73 -14.24
N PRO A 294 -2.35 3.37 -13.89
CA PRO A 294 -2.88 3.63 -12.55
C PRO A 294 -2.32 2.63 -11.54
N LEU A 295 -1.91 3.12 -10.36
CA LEU A 295 -1.34 2.27 -9.30
C LEU A 295 -2.38 1.30 -8.71
N GLU A 296 -3.59 1.80 -8.46
CA GLU A 296 -4.71 1.02 -7.93
C GLU A 296 -5.57 0.41 -9.05
N GLY A 297 -5.69 1.09 -10.19
CA GLY A 297 -6.36 0.62 -11.42
C GLY A 297 -7.87 0.44 -11.30
N VAL A 298 -8.28 -0.60 -10.59
CA VAL A 298 -9.69 -0.93 -10.32
C VAL A 298 -9.94 -0.74 -8.83
N PRO A 299 -11.04 -0.07 -8.43
CA PRO A 299 -11.45 -0.04 -7.03
C PRO A 299 -11.43 -1.46 -6.46
N ASP A 300 -10.78 -1.61 -5.30
CA ASP A 300 -10.65 -2.88 -4.58
C ASP A 300 -9.87 -3.99 -5.31
N GLY A 301 -9.16 -3.65 -6.38
CA GLY A 301 -8.28 -4.58 -7.12
C GLY A 301 -7.04 -5.04 -6.33
N GLY A 302 -6.73 -4.38 -5.21
CA GLY A 302 -5.73 -4.79 -4.22
C GLY A 302 -4.33 -5.06 -4.79
N LEU A 303 -3.66 -6.06 -4.23
CA LEU A 303 -2.33 -6.49 -4.67
C LEU A 303 -2.26 -6.92 -6.15
N PRO A 304 -3.22 -7.69 -6.71
CA PRO A 304 -3.21 -8.03 -8.14
C PRO A 304 -3.18 -6.82 -9.07
N ALA A 305 -3.96 -5.78 -8.77
CA ALA A 305 -3.97 -4.56 -9.58
C ALA A 305 -2.63 -3.81 -9.49
N PHE A 306 -2.05 -3.72 -8.29
CA PHE A 306 -0.72 -3.15 -8.09
C PHE A 306 0.38 -3.93 -8.83
N LEU A 307 0.38 -5.27 -8.74
CA LEU A 307 1.33 -6.11 -9.48
C LEU A 307 1.15 -5.98 -11.00
N THR A 308 -0.10 -5.79 -11.46
CA THR A 308 -0.39 -5.49 -12.86
C THR A 308 0.21 -4.15 -13.27
N ALA A 309 0.09 -3.11 -12.43
CA ALA A 309 0.73 -1.82 -12.67
C ALA A 309 2.25 -1.97 -12.79
N LEU A 310 2.90 -2.71 -11.89
CA LEU A 310 4.34 -3.00 -11.98
C LEU A 310 4.70 -3.76 -13.25
N ALA A 311 3.92 -4.77 -13.65
CA ALA A 311 4.15 -5.48 -14.90
C ALA A 311 4.07 -4.54 -16.11
N GLN A 312 3.10 -3.62 -16.12
CA GLN A 312 2.96 -2.61 -17.17
C GLN A 312 4.17 -1.66 -17.22
N LEU A 313 4.70 -1.25 -16.06
CA LEU A 313 5.92 -0.45 -15.99
C LEU A 313 7.13 -1.23 -16.53
N ALA A 314 7.30 -2.48 -16.13
CA ALA A 314 8.39 -3.35 -16.58
C ALA A 314 8.40 -3.52 -18.12
N VAL A 315 7.25 -3.84 -18.72
CA VAL A 315 7.14 -4.00 -20.18
C VAL A 315 7.26 -2.68 -20.94
N SER A 316 7.05 -1.55 -20.25
CA SER A 316 7.30 -0.20 -20.79
C SER A 316 8.76 0.23 -20.66
N GLY A 317 9.66 -0.65 -20.20
CA GLY A 317 11.09 -0.38 -20.07
C GLY A 317 11.47 0.37 -18.80
N VAL A 318 10.56 0.54 -17.84
CA VAL A 318 10.89 1.14 -16.54
C VAL A 318 11.68 0.13 -15.71
N ALA A 319 12.87 0.53 -15.25
CA ALA A 319 13.68 -0.31 -14.39
C ALA A 319 12.99 -0.55 -13.04
N LEU A 320 12.74 -1.81 -12.70
CA LEU A 320 12.14 -2.22 -11.44
C LEU A 320 13.10 -3.07 -10.61
N ARG A 321 13.08 -2.84 -9.31
CA ARG A 321 13.70 -3.68 -8.28
C ARG A 321 12.59 -4.49 -7.64
N THR A 322 12.46 -5.76 -8.02
CA THR A 322 11.38 -6.63 -7.55
C THR A 322 11.71 -7.30 -6.21
N ARG A 323 12.99 -7.37 -5.82
CA ARG A 323 13.45 -7.99 -4.55
C ARG A 323 12.66 -7.53 -3.31
N PRO A 324 12.34 -6.25 -3.11
CA PRO A 324 11.54 -5.80 -1.95
C PRO A 324 10.15 -6.47 -1.84
N LEU A 325 9.54 -6.89 -2.96
CA LEU A 325 8.23 -7.57 -2.94
C LEU A 325 8.28 -8.96 -2.28
N PHE A 326 9.48 -9.52 -2.16
CA PHE A 326 9.71 -10.86 -1.62
C PHE A 326 10.44 -10.85 -0.28
N THR A 327 10.70 -9.68 0.31
CA THR A 327 11.35 -9.58 1.63
C THR A 327 10.54 -10.36 2.68
N GLY A 328 11.22 -11.22 3.43
CA GLY A 328 10.59 -12.08 4.43
C GLY A 328 9.84 -13.29 3.87
N ARG A 329 9.95 -13.57 2.56
CA ARG A 329 9.40 -14.77 1.91
C ARG A 329 10.52 -15.71 1.50
N ASP A 330 10.24 -17.01 1.47
CA ASP A 330 11.13 -18.03 0.92
C ASP A 330 11.08 -18.04 -0.61
N ALA A 331 11.45 -16.91 -1.22
CA ALA A 331 11.48 -16.74 -2.66
C ALA A 331 12.89 -16.98 -3.20
N VAL A 332 12.99 -17.75 -4.28
CA VAL A 332 14.25 -18.05 -4.96
C VAL A 332 14.32 -17.24 -6.25
N ASP A 333 15.48 -16.65 -6.54
CA ASP A 333 15.71 -15.96 -7.81
C ASP A 333 15.62 -16.98 -8.96
N PRO A 334 14.71 -16.80 -9.94
CA PRO A 334 14.53 -17.75 -11.03
C PRO A 334 15.79 -17.98 -11.87
N ALA A 335 16.72 -17.03 -11.93
CA ALA A 335 17.99 -17.20 -12.63
C ALA A 335 18.96 -18.13 -11.89
N THR A 336 18.81 -18.26 -10.57
CA THR A 336 19.60 -19.16 -9.71
C THR A 336 18.84 -20.40 -9.27
N ALA A 337 17.53 -20.42 -9.48
CA ALA A 337 16.68 -21.54 -9.15
C ALA A 337 17.10 -22.74 -10.01
N GLY A 338 17.58 -23.81 -9.37
CA GLY A 338 17.83 -25.07 -10.05
C GLY A 338 16.55 -25.54 -10.75
N SER A 339 16.69 -26.24 -11.88
CA SER A 339 15.53 -26.79 -12.58
C SER A 339 14.67 -27.56 -11.59
N VAL A 340 13.41 -27.18 -11.43
CA VAL A 340 12.45 -28.01 -10.68
C VAL A 340 12.42 -29.34 -11.41
N ARG A 341 13.01 -30.40 -10.82
CA ARG A 341 12.89 -31.75 -11.38
C ARG A 341 11.40 -31.98 -11.54
N ARG A 342 10.94 -32.17 -12.78
CA ARG A 342 9.55 -32.55 -13.03
C ARG A 342 9.24 -33.73 -12.13
N ALA A 343 8.13 -33.65 -11.39
CA ALA A 343 7.65 -34.77 -10.61
C ALA A 343 7.43 -35.95 -11.57
N GLY A 344 8.41 -36.84 -11.63
CA GLY A 344 8.33 -38.07 -12.42
C GLY A 344 7.70 -39.15 -11.57
N PHE A 345 6.86 -39.96 -12.19
CA PHE A 345 6.43 -41.21 -11.61
C PHE A 345 6.96 -42.35 -12.47
N THR A 346 7.51 -43.38 -11.83
CA THR A 346 7.77 -44.66 -12.48
C THR A 346 6.63 -45.60 -12.12
N VAL A 347 5.99 -46.16 -13.14
CA VAL A 347 4.92 -47.15 -12.99
C VAL A 347 5.49 -48.52 -13.35
N ASP A 348 5.46 -49.45 -12.41
CA ASP A 348 5.84 -50.85 -12.61
C ASP A 348 4.67 -51.76 -12.20
N GLY A 349 3.89 -52.20 -13.19
CA GLY A 349 2.63 -52.89 -12.96
C GLY A 349 1.63 -52.05 -12.16
N HIS A 350 1.29 -52.51 -10.95
CA HIS A 350 0.38 -51.80 -10.02
C HIS A 350 1.12 -50.83 -9.09
N LEU A 351 2.44 -50.69 -9.22
CA LEU A 351 3.27 -49.93 -8.30
C LEU A 351 3.63 -48.56 -8.86
N LEU A 352 3.15 -47.50 -8.20
CA LEU A 352 3.46 -46.12 -8.52
C LEU A 352 4.58 -45.62 -7.59
N ARG A 353 5.74 -45.23 -8.12
CA ARG A 353 6.82 -44.61 -7.35
C ARG A 353 7.08 -43.18 -7.84
N ARG A 354 7.39 -42.28 -6.91
CA ARG A 354 7.93 -40.95 -7.20
C ARG A 354 9.33 -41.09 -7.81
N ALA A 355 9.80 -40.04 -8.48
CA ALA A 355 11.15 -39.97 -9.05
C ALA A 355 12.28 -40.22 -8.04
N ALA A 356 12.01 -40.04 -6.73
CA ALA A 356 12.91 -40.37 -5.64
C ALA A 356 12.90 -41.87 -5.24
N GLY A 357 12.16 -42.73 -5.95
CA GLY A 357 11.99 -44.16 -5.67
C GLY A 357 10.96 -44.47 -4.57
N THR A 358 10.48 -43.45 -3.85
CA THR A 358 9.49 -43.56 -2.78
C THR A 358 8.08 -43.75 -3.31
N LEU A 359 7.24 -44.45 -2.55
CA LEU A 359 5.83 -44.58 -2.89
C LEU A 359 5.08 -43.30 -2.50
N PRO A 360 4.13 -42.81 -3.31
CA PRO A 360 3.27 -41.72 -2.90
C PRO A 360 2.50 -42.06 -1.61
N PRO A 361 2.19 -41.04 -0.78
CA PRO A 361 1.29 -41.22 0.35
C PRO A 361 -0.01 -41.86 -0.15
N HIS A 362 -0.48 -42.89 0.54
CA HIS A 362 -1.70 -43.64 0.22
C HIS A 362 -1.67 -44.46 -1.09
N ALA A 363 -0.51 -44.65 -1.71
CA ALA A 363 -0.37 -45.62 -2.81
C ALA A 363 -0.50 -47.06 -2.28
N LEU A 364 -1.08 -47.95 -3.09
CA LEU A 364 -1.11 -49.37 -2.76
C LEU A 364 0.32 -49.92 -2.66
N HIS A 365 0.65 -50.47 -1.50
CA HIS A 365 1.93 -51.12 -1.27
C HIS A 365 1.88 -52.57 -1.76
N PRO A 366 2.96 -53.11 -2.34
CA PRO A 366 3.06 -54.54 -2.60
C PRO A 366 2.87 -55.29 -1.29
N ALA A 367 2.18 -56.44 -1.32
CA ALA A 367 2.08 -57.32 -0.17
C ALA A 367 3.50 -57.62 0.34
N ARG A 368 3.81 -57.16 1.55
CA ARG A 368 5.05 -57.53 2.21
C ARG A 368 4.80 -58.82 2.99
N PRO A 369 5.74 -59.78 2.97
CA PRO A 369 5.68 -60.89 3.90
C PRO A 369 5.63 -60.28 5.29
N VAL A 370 4.51 -60.43 5.99
CA VAL A 370 4.49 -60.23 7.43
C VAL A 370 5.30 -61.39 7.94
N THR A 371 6.51 -61.13 8.43
CA THR A 371 7.12 -62.07 9.36
C THR A 371 6.15 -62.06 10.53
N GLU A 372 5.30 -63.09 10.62
CA GLU A 372 4.62 -63.37 11.87
C GLU A 372 5.74 -63.33 12.90
N ALA A 373 5.70 -62.32 13.78
CA ALA A 373 6.50 -62.37 14.97
C ALA A 373 6.11 -63.69 15.59
N VAL A 374 7.01 -64.67 15.47
CA VAL A 374 6.85 -65.98 16.07
C VAL A 374 6.47 -65.64 17.50
N LEU A 375 5.20 -65.85 17.82
CA LEU A 375 4.73 -65.83 19.20
C LEU A 375 5.74 -66.72 19.87
N SER A 376 6.56 -66.13 20.74
CA SER A 376 7.63 -66.86 21.39
C SER A 376 6.94 -68.00 22.10
N HIS A 377 6.95 -69.18 21.48
CA HIS A 377 6.52 -70.39 22.15
C HIS A 377 7.42 -70.45 23.37
N PRO A 378 6.85 -70.44 24.59
CA PRO A 378 7.67 -70.41 25.79
C PRO A 378 8.63 -71.59 25.70
N SER A 379 9.92 -71.27 25.75
CA SER A 379 10.99 -72.25 25.77
C SER A 379 10.67 -73.28 26.88
N PRO A 380 10.65 -74.60 26.59
CA PRO A 380 10.32 -75.60 27.60
C PRO A 380 11.54 -75.82 28.51
N LEU A 381 11.89 -74.81 29.30
CA LEU A 381 12.90 -74.88 30.35
C LEU A 381 12.49 -73.97 31.52
N SER A 382 11.36 -74.29 32.14
CA SER A 382 11.15 -74.19 33.59
C SER A 382 9.83 -74.87 33.94
N ALA A 383 9.86 -75.80 34.90
CA ALA A 383 8.67 -76.47 35.40
C ALA A 383 7.67 -75.45 35.97
N PRO A 384 6.35 -75.64 35.79
CA PRO A 384 5.37 -74.72 36.36
C PRO A 384 5.39 -74.84 37.90
N ALA A 385 5.54 -73.72 38.58
CA ALA A 385 5.12 -73.61 39.98
C ALA A 385 3.60 -73.80 40.00
N ALA A 386 3.14 -74.98 40.41
CA ALA A 386 1.74 -75.33 40.45
C ALA A 386 1.04 -74.53 41.58
N GLY A 387 0.24 -73.52 41.19
CA GLY A 387 -0.60 -72.75 42.10
C GLY A 387 -1.59 -71.84 41.34
N PRO A 388 -2.80 -71.59 41.88
CA PRO A 388 -3.82 -70.75 41.24
C PRO A 388 -3.33 -69.34 40.89
N GLU A 389 -2.44 -68.77 41.71
CA GLU A 389 -1.88 -67.43 41.51
C GLU A 389 -0.95 -67.36 40.29
N ALA A 390 -0.21 -68.43 39.97
CA ALA A 390 0.67 -68.47 38.81
C ALA A 390 -0.14 -68.50 37.50
N LEU A 391 -1.27 -69.22 37.47
CA LEU A 391 -2.18 -69.23 36.33
C LEU A 391 -2.86 -67.87 36.13
N ILE A 392 -3.23 -67.19 37.21
CA ILE A 392 -3.79 -65.83 37.15
C ILE A 392 -2.73 -64.85 36.65
N ALA A 393 -1.49 -64.93 37.13
CA ALA A 393 -0.41 -64.07 36.67
C ALA A 393 -0.13 -64.25 35.17
N GLU A 394 -0.13 -65.51 34.69
CA GLU A 394 0.08 -65.82 33.28
C GLU A 394 -1.10 -65.37 32.41
N PHE A 395 -2.34 -65.57 32.87
CA PHE A 395 -3.53 -65.05 32.21
C PHE A 395 -3.52 -63.52 32.11
N LEU A 396 -3.13 -62.82 33.19
CA LEU A 396 -3.04 -61.36 33.20
C LEU A 396 -1.88 -60.84 32.32
N ARG A 397 -0.79 -61.60 32.19
CA ARG A 397 0.31 -61.30 31.27
C ARG A 397 -0.13 -61.42 29.82
N ALA A 398 -0.73 -62.55 29.44
CA ALA A 398 -1.25 -62.78 28.09
C ALA A 398 -2.36 -61.78 27.72
N SER A 399 -3.23 -61.44 28.68
CA SER A 399 -4.28 -60.42 28.49
C SER A 399 -3.67 -59.03 28.21
N ARG A 400 -2.61 -58.64 28.91
CA ARG A 400 -1.90 -57.36 28.65
C ARG A 400 -1.24 -57.32 27.29
N GLU A 401 -0.60 -58.41 26.88
CA GLU A 401 0.03 -58.52 25.56
C GLU A 401 -1.03 -58.41 24.44
N MET A 402 -2.17 -59.09 24.59
CA MET A 402 -3.28 -59.02 23.63
C MET A 402 -3.89 -57.61 23.55
N VAL A 403 -4.10 -56.94 24.70
CA VAL A 403 -4.61 -55.56 24.74
C VAL A 403 -3.62 -54.58 24.13
N SER A 404 -2.32 -54.76 24.33
CA SER A 404 -1.28 -53.92 23.71
C SER A 404 -1.29 -54.08 22.19
N ALA A 405 -1.36 -55.32 21.70
CA ALA A 405 -1.45 -55.58 20.26
C ALA A 405 -2.70 -54.96 19.62
N GLN A 406 -3.86 -55.04 20.29
CA GLN A 406 -5.09 -54.39 19.82
C GLN A 406 -4.99 -52.86 19.81
N ARG A 407 -4.34 -52.27 20.82
CA ARG A 407 -4.07 -50.82 20.87
C ARG A 407 -3.20 -50.39 19.70
N ASP A 408 -2.13 -51.11 19.39
CA ASP A 408 -1.20 -50.73 18.33
C ASP A 408 -1.87 -50.80 16.95
N VAL A 409 -2.72 -51.80 16.72
CA VAL A 409 -3.55 -51.90 15.50
C VAL A 409 -4.55 -50.74 15.41
N LEU A 410 -5.22 -50.36 16.51
CA LEU A 410 -6.15 -49.24 16.55
C LEU A 410 -5.47 -47.89 16.31
N ILE A 411 -4.27 -47.68 16.87
CA ILE A 411 -3.48 -46.46 16.68
C ILE A 411 -3.00 -46.36 15.22
N SER A 412 -2.60 -47.48 14.60
CA SER A 412 -2.25 -47.55 13.19
C SER A 412 -3.44 -47.23 12.27
N TYR A 413 -4.63 -47.77 12.58
CA TYR A 413 -5.86 -47.51 11.81
C TYR A 413 -6.36 -46.05 11.92
N LEU A 414 -6.12 -45.39 13.06
CA LEU A 414 -6.52 -44.00 13.31
C LEU A 414 -5.52 -42.95 12.76
N GLY A 415 -4.46 -43.38 12.08
CA GLY A 415 -3.59 -42.49 11.28
C GLY A 415 -2.53 -41.71 12.07
N ALA A 416 -2.14 -42.16 13.26
CA ALA A 416 -0.96 -41.63 13.93
C ALA A 416 0.33 -42.19 13.30
N PRO A 417 1.41 -41.39 13.15
CA PRO A 417 2.65 -41.87 12.56
C PRO A 417 3.28 -42.97 13.44
N GLU A 418 3.77 -44.04 12.82
CA GLU A 418 4.58 -45.06 13.50
C GLU A 418 5.77 -44.41 14.20
N ALA A 419 5.89 -44.61 15.51
CA ALA A 419 7.13 -44.31 16.20
C ALA A 419 8.20 -45.27 15.66
N THR A 420 9.14 -44.75 14.88
CA THR A 420 10.35 -45.47 14.48
C THR A 420 11.13 -45.83 15.73
N GLY A 421 10.97 -47.07 16.20
CA GLY A 421 11.78 -47.64 17.27
C GLY A 421 13.19 -47.91 16.75
N ASP A 422 14.08 -46.94 16.93
CA ASP A 422 15.53 -47.18 16.86
C ASP A 422 15.94 -47.76 18.23
N LEU A 423 15.90 -49.09 18.36
CA LEU A 423 16.47 -49.80 19.51
C LEU A 423 17.97 -50.02 19.26
N ALA A 424 18.75 -48.95 19.38
CA ALA A 424 20.20 -49.02 19.53
C ALA A 424 20.68 -47.91 20.46
N GLY A 425 21.02 -48.29 21.70
CA GLY A 425 21.69 -47.41 22.67
C GLY A 425 20.92 -47.26 23.97
N ALA A 426 21.01 -48.25 24.86
CA ALA A 426 20.66 -48.07 26.26
C ALA A 426 21.55 -46.96 26.85
N ALA A 427 20.97 -45.79 27.11
CA ALA A 427 21.63 -44.74 27.87
C ALA A 427 21.75 -45.20 29.33
N THR A 428 22.95 -45.62 29.72
CA THR A 428 23.33 -45.77 31.12
C THR A 428 23.27 -44.39 31.78
N TRP A 429 22.30 -44.18 32.65
CA TRP A 429 22.29 -43.03 33.54
C TRP A 429 23.40 -43.21 34.58
N THR A 430 24.45 -42.38 34.48
CA THR A 430 25.43 -42.17 35.55
C THR A 430 25.05 -40.93 36.34
N PRO A 431 25.01 -40.99 37.69
CA PRO A 431 24.74 -39.82 38.51
C PRO A 431 25.88 -38.78 38.37
N PRO A 432 25.58 -37.48 38.45
CA PRO A 432 26.60 -36.44 38.37
C PRO A 432 27.50 -36.45 39.62
N ALA A 433 28.80 -36.21 39.41
CA ALA A 433 29.77 -36.01 40.48
C ALA A 433 29.47 -34.72 41.29
N PRO A 434 29.78 -34.66 42.59
CA PRO A 434 29.56 -33.48 43.40
C PRO A 434 30.34 -32.28 42.84
N ALA A 435 29.67 -31.14 42.74
CA ALA A 435 30.25 -29.90 42.24
C ALA A 435 31.40 -29.43 43.14
N VAL A 436 32.59 -29.31 42.56
CA VAL A 436 33.74 -28.65 43.19
C VAL A 436 33.49 -27.13 43.13
N LEU A 437 33.38 -26.51 44.30
CA LEU A 437 33.31 -25.05 44.42
C LEU A 437 34.61 -24.43 43.85
N PRO A 438 34.54 -23.36 43.03
CA PRO A 438 35.74 -22.68 42.56
C PRO A 438 36.47 -22.03 43.73
N ALA A 439 37.80 -22.21 43.78
CA ALA A 439 38.67 -21.56 44.74
C ALA A 439 38.58 -20.03 44.60
N LEU A 440 38.49 -19.34 45.74
CA LEU A 440 38.59 -17.89 45.83
C LEU A 440 39.94 -17.42 45.27
N VAL A 441 39.89 -16.71 44.14
CA VAL A 441 41.01 -15.91 43.63
C VAL A 441 41.05 -14.59 44.43
N PRO A 442 42.20 -14.16 44.98
CA PRO A 442 42.28 -12.88 45.67
C PRO A 442 42.01 -11.73 44.69
N ALA A 443 41.14 -10.80 45.10
CA ALA A 443 40.80 -9.63 44.32
C ALA A 443 42.03 -8.73 44.10
N ALA A 444 42.35 -8.47 42.83
CA ALA A 444 43.28 -7.43 42.43
C ALA A 444 42.67 -6.05 42.71
N ALA A 445 43.48 -5.14 43.25
CA ALA A 445 43.10 -3.80 43.65
C ALA A 445 42.54 -2.98 42.46
N ALA A 446 41.41 -2.30 42.71
CA ALA A 446 40.78 -1.41 41.75
C ALA A 446 41.60 -0.13 41.52
N PRO A 447 41.64 0.40 40.28
CA PRO A 447 42.26 1.68 40.00
C PRO A 447 41.42 2.84 40.54
N VAL A 448 42.11 3.81 41.14
CA VAL A 448 41.55 5.05 41.69
C VAL A 448 41.03 5.92 40.54
N ALA A 449 39.74 6.27 40.59
CA ALA A 449 39.12 7.21 39.68
C ALA A 449 39.60 8.65 39.97
N ALA A 450 40.12 9.32 38.94
CA ALA A 450 40.46 10.73 38.99
C ALA A 450 39.18 11.58 39.12
N VAL A 451 39.14 12.39 40.19
CA VAL A 451 38.11 13.40 40.41
C VAL A 451 38.48 14.64 39.59
N ALA A 452 37.68 14.96 38.58
CA ALA A 452 37.72 16.25 37.89
C ALA A 452 37.05 17.31 38.78
N GLY A 453 37.88 18.10 39.48
CA GLY A 453 37.46 19.31 40.17
C GLY A 453 37.45 20.50 39.22
N ALA A 454 36.33 21.21 39.17
CA ALA A 454 36.21 22.52 38.53
C ALA A 454 36.42 23.64 39.56
N THR A 455 37.36 24.54 39.29
CA THR A 455 37.48 25.97 39.67
C THR A 455 38.77 26.45 39.00
N GLY A 456 38.90 27.54 38.24
CA GLY A 456 38.35 28.89 38.35
C GLY A 456 39.53 29.86 38.54
N GLY A 457 39.80 30.77 37.58
CA GLY A 457 40.54 32.01 37.83
C GLY A 457 41.77 32.36 36.98
N ALA A 458 41.53 33.17 35.94
CA ALA A 458 42.23 34.44 35.58
C ALA A 458 43.71 34.49 35.07
N PRO A 459 44.10 35.59 34.38
CA PRO A 459 45.10 35.60 33.28
C PRO A 459 46.41 36.38 33.57
N ARG A 460 47.37 36.29 32.63
CA ARG A 460 48.55 37.15 32.28
C ARG A 460 49.61 36.21 31.65
N GLU A 461 50.30 36.48 30.55
CA GLU A 461 50.81 37.69 29.87
C GLU A 461 50.80 37.46 28.34
#